data_AF-A0A6B3FQX5-F1
#
_entry.id   AF-A0A6B3FQX5-F1
#
_cell.length_a   1.000
_cell.length_b   1.000
_cell.length_c   1.000
_cell.angle_alpha   90.00
_cell.angle_beta   90.00
_cell.angle_gamma   90.00
#
_symmetry.space_group_name_H-M   'P 1'
#
loop_
_entity.id
_entity.type
_entity.pdbx_description
1 polymer ?
#
loop_
_entity_poly.entity_id
_entity_poly.type
_entity_poly.pdbx_seq_one_letter_code
_entity_poly.pdbx_strand_id
1 'polypeptide(L)'
;KQTPAVATEIADKLGCGKPAAFDISAGCAGFGYGLTLAKGMVVEGSAEYVLVLGVERLSDLTDLEDRATAFLFGDGAGAVVVGPSQEVAIGPTVWGSEGDKAEVIKQTVPWTDYRSGEVARFPAITQEGQAVFRWAVF
;
A
#
# COMPACT_ATOMS: atom_id res chain seq x y z
N LYS A 1 -13.34 -8.45 1.74
CA LYS A 1 -14.24 -7.28 1.90
C LYS A 1 -13.44 -6.02 1.56
N GLN A 2 -14.07 -4.98 1.00
CA GLN A 2 -13.40 -3.72 0.61
C GLN A 2 -13.74 -2.53 1.53
N THR A 3 -14.69 -2.70 2.45
CA THR A 3 -15.12 -1.65 3.38
C THR A 3 -15.60 -2.30 4.68
N PRO A 4 -15.31 -1.73 5.88
CA PRO A 4 -14.52 -0.51 6.11
C PRO A 4 -13.02 -0.68 5.81
N ALA A 5 -12.25 0.40 5.94
CA ALA A 5 -10.80 0.38 5.85
C ALA A 5 -10.20 -0.60 6.87
N VAL A 6 -9.16 -1.35 6.49
CA VAL A 6 -8.54 -2.35 7.36
C VAL A 6 -7.93 -1.70 8.61
N ALA A 7 -7.44 -0.46 8.50
CA ALA A 7 -6.93 0.32 9.63
C ALA A 7 -7.94 0.45 10.77
N THR A 8 -9.24 0.60 10.46
CA THR A 8 -10.29 0.73 11.50
C THR A 8 -10.46 -0.55 12.32
N GLU A 9 -10.35 -1.70 11.67
CA GLU A 9 -10.45 -3.00 12.33
C GLU A 9 -9.19 -3.34 13.11
N ILE A 10 -8.02 -2.95 12.60
CA ILE A 10 -6.75 -3.07 13.31
C ILE A 10 -6.79 -2.23 14.58
N ALA A 11 -7.25 -0.97 14.50
CA ALA A 11 -7.37 -0.09 15.64
C ALA A 11 -8.29 -0.64 16.74
N ASP A 12 -9.45 -1.20 16.37
CA ASP A 12 -10.36 -1.87 17.31
C ASP A 12 -9.70 -3.10 17.96
N LYS A 13 -9.08 -3.97 17.16
CA LYS A 13 -8.39 -5.17 17.65
C LYS A 13 -7.21 -4.87 18.57
N LEU A 14 -6.51 -3.77 18.33
CA LEU A 14 -5.40 -3.30 19.18
C LEU A 14 -5.89 -2.58 20.45
N GLY A 15 -7.21 -2.32 20.58
CA GLY A 15 -7.77 -1.61 21.72
C GLY A 15 -7.41 -0.12 21.75
N CYS A 16 -7.16 0.50 20.59
CA CYS A 16 -6.77 1.92 20.49
C CYS A 16 -7.90 2.90 20.85
N GLY A 17 -9.08 2.40 21.24
CA GLY A 17 -10.22 3.22 21.62
C GLY A 17 -10.96 3.79 20.42
N LYS A 18 -10.71 5.07 20.10
CA LYS A 18 -11.40 5.79 19.01
C LYS A 18 -10.43 6.65 18.18
N PRO A 19 -9.36 6.07 17.61
CA PRO A 19 -8.41 6.85 16.82
C PRO A 19 -9.02 7.25 15.47
N ALA A 20 -8.45 8.28 14.84
CA ALA A 20 -8.56 8.40 13.39
C ALA A 20 -7.85 7.19 12.75
N ALA A 21 -8.52 6.51 11.82
CA ALA A 21 -7.97 5.33 11.15
C ALA A 21 -8.45 5.28 9.70
N PHE A 22 -7.51 5.11 8.77
CA PHE A 22 -7.77 5.09 7.33
C PHE A 22 -6.67 4.31 6.60
N ASP A 23 -7.01 3.80 5.42
CA ASP A 23 -6.05 3.15 4.53
C ASP A 23 -5.56 4.16 3.47
N ILE A 24 -4.34 3.96 3.00
CA ILE A 24 -3.79 4.69 1.85
C ILE A 24 -3.50 3.72 0.71
N SER A 25 -3.83 4.11 -0.52
CA SER A 25 -3.51 3.33 -1.71
C SER A 25 -2.37 4.00 -2.46
N ALA A 26 -1.17 3.43 -2.35
CA ALA A 26 0.04 3.93 -3.01
C ALA A 26 1.04 2.81 -3.37
N GLY A 27 0.56 1.57 -3.49
CA GLY A 27 1.36 0.39 -3.83
C GLY A 27 2.63 0.26 -2.98
N CYS A 28 3.75 -0.13 -3.61
CA CYS A 28 5.04 -0.33 -2.93
C CYS A 28 5.57 0.93 -2.23
N ALA A 29 5.16 2.14 -2.61
CA ALA A 29 5.55 3.40 -1.97
C ALA A 29 4.72 3.72 -0.71
N GLY A 30 3.66 2.96 -0.45
CA GLY A 30 2.67 3.25 0.59
C GLY A 30 3.27 3.44 1.97
N PHE A 31 4.23 2.62 2.39
CA PHE A 31 4.86 2.77 3.70
C PHE A 31 5.62 4.09 3.85
N GLY A 32 6.38 4.51 2.84
CA GLY A 32 7.10 5.80 2.85
C GLY A 32 6.14 7.00 2.82
N TYR A 33 5.03 6.88 2.10
CA TYR A 33 3.96 7.88 2.10
C TYR A 33 3.32 7.97 3.49
N GLY A 34 2.99 6.84 4.10
CA GLY A 34 2.44 6.75 5.46
C GLY A 34 3.36 7.37 6.51
N LEU A 35 4.67 7.11 6.44
CA LEU A 35 5.67 7.76 7.30
C LEU A 35 5.69 9.28 7.14
N THR A 36 5.56 9.79 5.91
CA THR A 36 5.52 11.23 5.65
C THR A 36 4.26 11.86 6.24
N LEU A 37 3.11 11.22 6.07
CA LEU A 37 1.85 11.69 6.65
C LEU A 37 1.89 11.66 8.17
N ALA A 38 2.41 10.58 8.77
CA ALA A 38 2.58 10.43 10.21
C ALA A 38 3.48 11.51 10.81
N LYS A 39 4.64 11.75 10.19
CA LYS A 39 5.52 12.88 10.57
C LYS A 39 4.76 14.21 10.53
N GLY A 40 4.01 14.46 9.46
CA GLY A 40 3.21 15.67 9.31
C GLY A 40 2.20 15.86 10.46
N MET A 41 1.43 14.81 10.78
CA MET A 41 0.45 14.84 11.87
C MET A 41 1.08 15.11 13.25
N VAL A 42 2.24 14.50 13.51
CA VAL A 42 2.98 14.73 14.77
C VAL A 42 3.55 16.14 14.86
N VAL A 43 4.15 16.64 13.76
CA VAL A 43 4.72 18.00 13.72
C VAL A 43 3.64 19.08 13.81
N GLU A 44 2.49 18.87 13.16
CA GLU A 44 1.33 19.77 13.25
C GLU A 44 0.66 19.73 14.63
N GLY A 45 0.82 18.63 15.37
CA GLY A 45 0.17 18.40 16.65
C GLY A 45 -1.27 17.88 16.53
N SER A 46 -1.69 17.44 15.34
CA SER A 46 -2.98 16.79 15.12
C SER A 46 -3.02 15.34 15.64
N ALA A 47 -1.85 14.75 15.91
CA ALA A 47 -1.70 13.50 16.66
C ALA A 47 -0.43 13.52 17.52
N GLU A 48 -0.47 12.95 18.74
CA GLU A 48 0.74 12.77 19.54
C GLU A 48 1.54 11.53 19.09
N TYR A 49 0.84 10.45 18.75
CA TYR A 49 1.41 9.22 18.20
C TYR A 49 0.61 8.75 17.00
N VAL A 50 1.30 8.22 16.00
CA VAL A 50 0.69 7.63 14.81
C VAL A 50 1.26 6.23 14.58
N LEU A 51 0.39 5.24 14.50
CA LEU A 51 0.75 3.87 14.09
C LEU A 51 0.70 3.78 12.57
N VAL A 52 1.85 3.59 11.92
CA VAL A 52 1.95 3.37 10.48
C VAL A 52 2.11 1.87 10.23
N LEU A 53 1.23 1.32 9.39
CA LEU A 53 1.24 -0.09 8.99
C LEU A 53 1.44 -0.19 7.47
N GLY A 54 2.32 -1.08 7.03
CA GLY A 54 2.32 -1.60 5.66
C GLY A 54 1.91 -3.07 5.71
N VAL A 55 0.86 -3.45 4.99
CA VAL A 55 0.33 -4.82 5.04
C VAL A 55 -0.29 -5.21 3.71
N GLU A 56 0.26 -6.26 3.11
CA GLU A 56 -0.13 -6.72 1.80
C GLU A 56 -0.35 -8.23 1.80
N ARG A 57 -1.40 -8.65 1.10
CA ARG A 57 -1.68 -10.06 0.79
C ARG A 57 -1.79 -10.23 -0.72
N LEU A 58 -0.67 -10.03 -1.41
CA LEU A 58 -0.64 -10.05 -2.88
C LEU A 58 -0.73 -11.47 -3.45
N SER A 59 -0.53 -12.52 -2.63
CA SER A 59 -0.74 -13.90 -3.05
C SER A 59 -2.17 -14.15 -3.57
N ASP A 60 -3.18 -13.51 -2.98
CA ASP A 60 -4.57 -13.56 -3.45
C ASP A 60 -4.77 -13.01 -4.86
N LEU A 61 -3.92 -12.05 -5.25
CA LEU A 61 -3.98 -11.37 -6.53
C LEU A 61 -2.96 -11.94 -7.51
N THR A 62 -2.20 -12.97 -7.14
CA THR A 62 -1.11 -13.49 -7.98
C THR A 62 -1.60 -14.65 -8.84
N ASP A 63 -1.31 -14.56 -10.13
CA ASP A 63 -1.51 -15.67 -11.05
C ASP A 63 -0.31 -16.62 -11.02
N LEU A 64 -0.47 -17.79 -10.41
CA LEU A 64 0.61 -18.77 -10.26
C LEU A 64 1.02 -19.44 -11.58
N GLU A 65 0.22 -19.31 -12.65
CA GLU A 65 0.59 -19.78 -13.98
C GLU A 65 1.38 -18.72 -14.78
N ASP A 66 1.32 -17.45 -14.36
CA ASP A 66 2.09 -16.37 -14.99
C ASP A 66 3.55 -16.43 -14.54
N ARG A 67 4.37 -17.07 -15.38
CA ARG A 67 5.82 -17.20 -15.14
C ARG A 67 6.56 -15.87 -15.03
N ALA A 68 5.99 -14.74 -15.45
CA ALA A 68 6.64 -13.43 -15.33
C ALA A 68 6.47 -12.81 -13.92
N THR A 69 5.42 -13.17 -13.19
CA THR A 69 5.04 -12.48 -11.95
C THR A 69 4.80 -13.40 -10.75
N ALA A 70 4.52 -14.69 -10.98
CA ALA A 70 4.17 -15.67 -9.95
C ALA A 70 5.16 -15.79 -8.79
N PHE A 71 6.44 -15.49 -9.04
CA PHE A 71 7.52 -15.63 -8.05
C PHE A 71 7.94 -14.31 -7.40
N LEU A 72 7.33 -13.18 -7.78
CA LEU A 72 7.73 -11.84 -7.34
C LEU A 72 6.98 -11.37 -6.10
N PHE A 73 5.67 -11.62 -6.08
CA PHE A 73 4.79 -11.07 -5.05
C PHE A 73 4.64 -12.05 -3.88
N GLY A 74 4.45 -11.47 -2.69
CA GLY A 74 4.26 -12.22 -1.48
C GLY A 74 3.42 -11.45 -0.48
N ASP A 75 3.24 -12.07 0.68
CA ASP A 75 2.44 -11.52 1.77
C ASP A 75 3.35 -11.05 2.90
N GLY A 76 2.98 -9.97 3.55
CA GLY A 76 3.77 -9.43 4.64
C GLY A 76 3.08 -8.29 5.36
N ALA A 77 3.54 -8.02 6.57
CA ALA A 77 3.13 -6.87 7.35
C ALA A 77 4.31 -6.30 8.14
N GLY A 78 4.34 -4.99 8.28
CA GLY A 78 5.29 -4.25 9.12
C GLY A 78 4.60 -3.03 9.74
N ALA A 79 5.06 -2.63 10.93
CA ALA A 79 4.47 -1.50 11.64
C ALA A 79 5.52 -0.71 12.41
N VAL A 80 5.30 0.61 12.50
CA VAL A 80 6.11 1.53 13.31
C VAL A 80 5.20 2.52 14.02
N VAL A 81 5.62 2.97 15.19
CA VAL A 81 4.97 4.08 15.91
C VAL A 81 5.82 5.32 15.72
N VAL A 82 5.22 6.37 15.17
CA VAL A 82 5.82 7.70 15.04
C VAL A 82 5.31 8.55 16.20
N GLY A 83 6.21 9.26 16.88
CA GLY A 83 5.87 10.10 18.02
C GLY A 83 6.77 11.34 18.12
N PRO A 84 6.62 12.14 19.18
CA PRO A 84 7.31 13.41 19.32
C PRO A 84 8.82 13.21 19.49
N SER A 85 9.61 14.15 18.97
CA SER A 85 11.07 14.17 19.11
C SER A 85 11.56 15.61 19.24
N GLN A 86 12.65 15.81 19.98
CA GLN A 86 13.35 17.10 20.08
C GLN A 86 14.20 17.40 18.83
N GLU A 87 14.54 16.36 18.07
CA GLU A 87 15.35 16.44 16.86
C GLU A 87 14.61 15.88 15.65
N VAL A 88 14.95 16.36 14.45
CA VAL A 88 14.36 15.87 13.20
C VAL A 88 14.91 14.48 12.89
N ALA A 89 14.09 13.44 13.08
CA ALA A 89 14.47 12.05 12.85
C ALA A 89 13.93 11.44 11.54
N ILE A 90 12.96 12.10 10.89
CA ILE A 90 12.31 11.60 9.66
C ILE A 90 12.35 12.70 8.59
N GLY A 91 13.08 12.46 7.50
CA GLY A 91 13.11 13.33 6.33
C GLY A 91 14.53 13.67 5.83
N PRO A 92 14.64 14.54 4.80
CA PRO A 92 13.54 15.14 4.04
C PRO A 92 12.74 14.08 3.25
N THR A 93 11.46 14.34 3.00
CA THR A 93 10.66 13.46 2.14
C THR A 93 10.93 13.80 0.68
N VAL A 94 11.26 12.79 -0.12
CA VAL A 94 11.22 12.84 -1.58
C VAL A 94 10.15 11.85 -2.04
N TRP A 95 9.17 12.34 -2.77
CA TRP A 95 8.03 11.56 -3.26
C TRP A 95 7.56 12.09 -4.61
N GLY A 96 6.88 11.25 -5.38
CA GLY A 96 6.38 11.58 -6.70
C GLY A 96 5.48 10.48 -7.25
N SER A 97 4.78 10.78 -8.34
CA SER A 97 3.89 9.86 -9.03
C SER A 97 3.92 10.14 -10.53
N GLU A 98 3.94 9.07 -11.32
CA GLU A 98 3.98 9.12 -12.78
C GLU A 98 2.75 8.41 -13.35
N GLY A 99 1.60 9.11 -13.32
CA GLY A 99 0.32 8.56 -13.75
C GLY A 99 0.25 8.23 -15.25
N ASP A 100 1.13 8.79 -16.07
CA ASP A 100 1.33 8.43 -17.48
C ASP A 100 1.78 6.98 -17.67
N LYS A 101 2.25 6.32 -16.59
CA LYS A 101 2.73 4.93 -16.59
C LYS A 101 1.76 3.96 -15.90
N ALA A 102 0.49 4.30 -15.79
CA ALA A 102 -0.53 3.47 -15.13
C ALA A 102 -0.64 2.03 -15.70
N GLU A 103 -0.21 1.80 -16.94
CA GLU A 103 -0.25 0.48 -17.59
C GLU A 103 0.91 -0.45 -17.19
N VAL A 104 1.94 0.07 -16.50
CA VAL A 104 3.18 -0.65 -16.19
C VAL A 104 3.00 -1.63 -15.03
N ILE A 105 2.17 -1.30 -14.04
CA ILE A 105 1.76 -2.21 -12.95
C ILE A 105 0.24 -2.09 -12.83
N LYS A 106 -0.47 -3.18 -13.11
CA LYS A 106 -1.94 -3.17 -13.17
C LYS A 106 -2.53 -4.53 -12.84
N GLN A 107 -3.86 -4.62 -12.84
CA GLN A 107 -4.53 -5.91 -12.89
C GLN A 107 -4.85 -6.30 -14.33
N THR A 108 -4.91 -7.61 -14.60
CA THR A 108 -5.19 -8.16 -15.93
C THR A 108 -6.53 -7.71 -16.51
N VAL A 109 -7.56 -7.60 -15.67
CA VAL A 109 -8.93 -7.20 -16.03
C VAL A 109 -9.60 -6.45 -14.88
N PRO A 110 -10.59 -5.58 -15.15
CA PRO A 110 -11.44 -5.00 -14.12
C PRO A 110 -12.22 -6.06 -13.32
N TRP A 111 -12.49 -5.77 -12.04
CA TRP A 111 -13.31 -6.65 -11.20
C TRP A 111 -14.77 -6.72 -11.66
N THR A 112 -15.23 -5.69 -12.38
CA THR A 112 -16.59 -5.65 -12.94
C THR A 112 -16.81 -6.74 -13.96
N ASP A 113 -15.81 -7.01 -14.78
CA ASP A 113 -15.87 -7.94 -15.89
C ASP A 113 -15.88 -9.37 -15.32
N TYR A 114 -15.04 -9.65 -14.33
CA TYR A 114 -15.06 -10.92 -13.59
C TYR A 114 -16.41 -11.16 -12.90
N ARG A 115 -16.94 -10.14 -12.22
CA ARG A 115 -18.25 -10.22 -11.54
C ARG A 115 -19.41 -10.46 -12.52
N SER A 116 -19.33 -9.90 -13.73
CA SER A 116 -20.35 -10.09 -14.77
C SER A 116 -20.30 -11.46 -15.44
N GLY A 117 -19.19 -12.20 -15.26
CA GLY A 117 -18.93 -13.47 -15.94
C GLY A 117 -18.38 -13.33 -17.36
N GLU A 118 -18.11 -12.10 -17.84
CA GLU A 118 -17.45 -11.85 -19.14
C GLU A 118 -16.06 -12.48 -19.22
N VAL A 119 -15.38 -12.58 -18.07
CA VAL A 119 -14.07 -13.25 -17.95
C VAL A 119 -14.11 -14.29 -16.84
N ALA A 120 -13.57 -15.47 -17.14
CA ALA A 120 -13.53 -16.59 -16.21
C ALA A 120 -12.35 -16.54 -15.22
N ARG A 121 -11.27 -15.82 -15.58
CA ARG A 121 -10.05 -15.73 -14.77
C ARG A 121 -10.17 -14.57 -13.78
N PHE A 122 -9.76 -14.80 -12.53
CA PHE A 122 -9.74 -13.77 -11.50
C PHE A 122 -8.75 -12.65 -11.87
N PRO A 123 -9.04 -11.37 -11.58
CA PRO A 123 -8.12 -10.25 -11.79
C PRO A 123 -6.79 -10.44 -11.06
N ALA A 124 -5.71 -10.66 -11.81
CA ALA A 124 -4.38 -10.87 -11.25
C ALA A 124 -3.50 -9.63 -11.42
N ILE A 125 -2.63 -9.36 -10.45
CA ILE A 125 -1.60 -8.32 -10.57
C ILE A 125 -0.58 -8.73 -11.64
N THR A 126 -0.19 -7.78 -12.47
CA THR A 126 0.83 -7.97 -13.49
C THR A 126 1.71 -6.72 -13.60
N GLN A 127 2.92 -6.89 -14.13
CA GLN A 127 3.83 -5.77 -14.38
C GLN A 127 4.70 -5.95 -15.62
N GLU A 128 5.07 -4.83 -16.25
CA GLU A 128 6.11 -4.80 -17.28
C GLU A 128 7.49 -4.73 -16.63
N GLY A 129 8.09 -5.89 -16.35
CA GLY A 129 9.30 -6.00 -15.53
C GLY A 129 10.49 -5.13 -16.00
N GLN A 130 10.69 -4.95 -17.31
CA GLN A 130 11.77 -4.10 -17.84
C GLN A 130 11.53 -2.61 -17.57
N ALA A 131 10.29 -2.14 -17.71
CA ALA A 131 9.93 -0.75 -17.41
C ALA A 131 10.00 -0.50 -15.91
N VAL A 132 9.47 -1.41 -15.08
CA VAL A 132 9.55 -1.31 -13.61
C VAL A 132 10.99 -1.31 -13.13
N PHE A 133 11.83 -2.23 -13.62
CA PHE A 133 13.23 -2.30 -13.19
C PHE A 133 14.00 -1.00 -13.53
N ARG A 134 13.81 -0.45 -14.73
CA ARG A 134 14.45 0.83 -15.11
C ARG A 134 14.00 2.00 -14.25
N TRP A 135 12.84 1.91 -13.60
CA TRP A 135 12.35 2.96 -12.73
C TRP A 135 12.72 2.73 -11.26
N ALA A 136 12.66 1.49 -10.77
CA ALA A 136 12.89 1.16 -9.37
C ALA A 136 14.35 1.31 -8.91
N VAL A 137 15.30 1.36 -9.85
CA VAL A 137 16.74 1.37 -9.56
C VAL A 137 17.36 2.79 -9.61
N PHE A 138 16.60 3.78 -10.09
CA PHE A 138 17.06 5.17 -10.26
C PHE A 138 16.13 6.14 -9.53
#